data_AF-A0AAC9J1V5-F1
#
_entry.id   AF-A0AAC9J1V5-F1
#
_cell.length_a   1.000
_cell.length_b   1.000
_cell.length_c   1.000
_cell.angle_alpha   90.00
_cell.angle_beta   90.00
_cell.angle_gamma   90.00
#
_symmetry.space_group_name_H-M   'P 1'
#
loop_
_entity.id
_entity.type
_entity.pdbx_description
1 polymer ?
#
loop_
_entity_poly.entity_id
_entity_poly.type
_entity_poly.pdbx_seq_one_letter_code
_entity_poly.pdbx_strand_id
1 'polypeptide(L)'
;MRVLVPKKVAEALDYHKEICKGMSPDTIDMILMSIPFSTVHGHALVLKQFAKQKPTLYLQAIANDYEPIVDIEEEVEQMLTDWLNKKYVDDEKTDVKNFARVVTNHIKQKL
;
A
#
# COMPACT_ATOMS: atom_id res chain seq x y z
N MET A 1 -5.76 -12.72 13.42
CA MET A 1 -5.20 -12.95 12.07
C MET A 1 -5.11 -11.58 11.42
N ARG A 2 -3.93 -11.21 10.90
CA ARG A 2 -3.72 -9.91 10.26
C ARG A 2 -4.58 -9.76 9.03
N VAL A 3 -4.99 -8.53 8.75
CA VAL A 3 -5.91 -8.21 7.67
C VAL A 3 -5.15 -7.64 6.49
N LEU A 4 -5.40 -8.18 5.29
CA LEU A 4 -4.86 -7.62 4.06
C LEU A 4 -5.60 -6.34 3.68
N VAL A 5 -4.87 -5.24 3.56
CA VAL A 5 -5.41 -3.93 3.17
C VAL A 5 -4.63 -3.35 1.99
N PRO A 6 -5.22 -2.49 1.15
CA PRO A 6 -4.47 -1.85 0.07
C PRO A 6 -3.21 -1.12 0.59
N LYS A 7 -2.13 -1.12 -0.18
CA LYS A 7 -0.84 -0.51 0.22
C LYS A 7 -0.99 0.93 0.74
N LYS A 8 -1.74 1.77 0.02
CA LYS A 8 -2.02 3.17 0.42
C LYS A 8 -2.76 3.29 1.75
N VAL A 9 -3.56 2.28 2.12
CA VAL A 9 -4.25 2.21 3.43
C VAL A 9 -3.27 1.79 4.52
N ALA A 10 -2.41 0.80 4.28
CA ALA A 10 -1.37 0.40 5.21
C ALA A 10 -0.42 1.57 5.53
N GLU A 11 0.07 2.26 4.49
CA GLU A 11 0.93 3.45 4.63
C GLU A 11 0.24 4.56 5.43
N ALA A 12 -1.05 4.78 5.21
CA ALA A 12 -1.81 5.77 5.96
C ALA A 12 -2.04 5.38 7.43
N LEU A 13 -2.21 4.09 7.73
CA LEU A 13 -2.29 3.58 9.11
C LEU A 13 -0.92 3.71 9.82
N ASP A 14 0.17 3.33 9.14
CA ASP A 14 1.54 3.44 9.67
C ASP A 14 1.88 4.90 9.99
N TYR A 15 1.53 5.84 9.09
CA TYR A 15 1.70 7.27 9.31
C TYR A 15 1.04 7.75 10.62
N HIS A 16 -0.20 7.32 10.88
CA HIS A 16 -0.89 7.72 12.12
C HIS A 16 -0.31 7.03 13.36
N LYS A 17 0.08 5.75 13.26
CA LYS A 17 0.76 5.05 14.36
C LYS A 17 2.08 5.74 14.73
N GLU A 18 2.85 6.22 13.75
CA GLU A 18 4.09 6.97 14.02
C GLU A 18 3.84 8.37 14.59
N ILE A 19 2.81 9.09 14.14
CA ILE A 19 2.46 10.39 14.75
C ILE A 19 1.98 10.24 16.18
N CYS A 20 1.22 9.18 16.47
CA CYS A 20 0.73 8.88 17.79
C CYS A 20 1.74 8.09 18.65
N LYS A 21 3.01 8.03 18.24
CA LYS A 21 4.06 7.33 18.96
C LYS A 21 4.19 7.86 20.39
N GLY A 22 4.13 6.94 21.35
CA GLY A 22 4.14 7.25 22.79
C GLY A 22 2.75 7.36 23.43
N MET A 23 1.67 7.33 22.64
CA MET A 23 0.31 7.14 23.16
C MET A 23 0.05 5.66 23.48
N SER A 24 -0.93 5.38 24.34
CA SER A 24 -1.37 4.00 24.59
C SER A 24 -2.07 3.42 23.36
N PRO A 25 -2.01 2.09 23.14
CA PRO A 25 -2.71 1.43 22.03
C PRO A 25 -4.20 1.81 21.97
N ASP A 26 -4.92 1.77 23.10
CA ASP A 26 -6.34 2.14 23.16
C ASP A 26 -6.60 3.58 22.69
N THR A 27 -5.68 4.52 22.99
CA THR A 27 -5.81 5.92 22.54
C THR A 27 -5.64 6.01 21.02
N ILE A 28 -4.67 5.27 20.47
CA ILE A 28 -4.42 5.21 19.03
C ILE A 28 -5.65 4.63 18.32
N ASP A 29 -6.21 3.55 18.85
CA ASP A 29 -7.40 2.90 18.31
C ASP A 29 -8.60 3.85 18.32
N MET A 30 -8.84 4.57 19.43
CA MET A 30 -9.88 5.59 19.49
C MET A 30 -9.70 6.70 18.44
N ILE A 31 -8.46 7.18 18.24
CA ILE A 31 -8.15 8.17 17.21
C ILE A 31 -8.48 7.61 15.83
N LEU A 32 -7.98 6.42 15.49
CA LEU A 32 -8.22 5.77 14.19
C LEU A 32 -9.71 5.49 13.95
N MET A 33 -10.45 5.08 14.98
CA MET A 33 -11.90 4.86 14.91
C MET A 33 -12.70 6.15 14.74
N SER A 34 -12.15 7.32 15.11
CA SER A 34 -12.81 8.61 14.94
C SER A 34 -12.70 9.16 13.50
N ILE A 35 -11.66 8.79 12.77
CA ILE A 35 -11.34 9.30 11.42
C ILE A 35 -12.52 9.22 10.43
N PRO A 36 -13.31 8.13 10.36
CA PRO A 36 -14.44 8.02 9.43
C PRO A 36 -15.49 9.13 9.60
N PHE A 37 -15.62 9.68 10.81
CA PHE A 37 -16.64 10.66 11.18
C PHE A 37 -16.13 12.10 11.22
N SER A 38 -14.81 12.30 11.22
CA SER A 38 -14.18 13.61 11.30
C SER A 38 -13.99 14.28 9.93
N THR A 39 -13.84 15.60 9.92
CA THR A 39 -13.36 16.34 8.74
C THR A 39 -11.84 16.19 8.66
N VAL A 40 -11.35 15.54 7.61
CA VAL A 40 -9.96 15.09 7.50
C VAL A 40 -9.40 15.29 6.08
N HIS A 41 -8.08 15.37 5.98
CA HIS A 41 -7.32 15.55 4.73
C HIS A 41 -6.09 14.61 4.70
N GLY A 42 -5.39 14.51 3.57
CA GLY A 42 -4.16 13.71 3.44
C GLY A 42 -4.35 12.23 3.73
N HIS A 43 -3.43 11.61 4.49
CA HIS A 43 -3.52 10.19 4.85
C HIS A 43 -4.82 9.82 5.58
N ALA A 44 -5.35 10.71 6.42
CA ALA A 44 -6.61 10.47 7.13
C ALA A 44 -7.82 10.41 6.17
N LEU A 45 -7.75 11.11 5.04
CA LEU A 45 -8.79 11.01 4.00
C LEU A 45 -8.79 9.64 3.33
N VAL A 46 -7.62 9.04 3.10
CA VAL A 46 -7.49 7.66 2.57
C VAL A 46 -8.18 6.67 3.52
N LEU A 47 -7.90 6.78 4.82
CA LEU A 47 -8.53 5.94 5.84
C LEU A 47 -10.04 6.15 5.92
N LYS A 48 -10.51 7.40 5.88
CA LYS A 48 -11.95 7.72 5.86
C LYS A 48 -12.66 7.11 4.65
N GLN A 49 -12.07 7.23 3.46
CA GLN A 49 -12.64 6.66 2.23
C GLN A 49 -12.68 5.13 2.30
N PHE A 50 -11.60 4.50 2.77
CA PHE A 50 -11.54 3.06 2.95
C PHE A 50 -12.55 2.56 3.97
N ALA A 51 -12.67 3.21 5.13
CA ALA A 51 -13.68 2.90 6.15
C ALA A 51 -15.11 3.04 5.63
N LYS A 52 -15.37 4.00 4.75
CA LYS A 52 -16.69 4.16 4.11
C LYS A 52 -17.01 3.02 3.13
N GLN A 53 -16.01 2.53 2.38
CA GLN A 53 -16.19 1.47 1.39
C GLN A 53 -16.18 0.06 2.01
N LYS A 54 -15.32 -0.16 3.01
CA LYS A 54 -15.08 -1.46 3.66
C LYS A 54 -15.03 -1.30 5.20
N PRO A 55 -16.14 -0.90 5.84
CA PRO A 55 -16.16 -0.56 7.28
C PRO A 55 -15.71 -1.70 8.17
N THR A 56 -16.20 -2.92 7.93
CA THR A 56 -15.83 -4.11 8.70
C THR A 56 -14.34 -4.41 8.58
N LEU A 57 -13.78 -4.32 7.36
CA LEU A 57 -12.37 -4.60 7.11
C LEU A 57 -11.46 -3.55 7.77
N TYR A 58 -11.87 -2.28 7.76
CA TYR A 58 -11.17 -1.21 8.44
C TYR A 58 -11.11 -1.43 9.96
N LEU A 59 -12.23 -1.78 10.59
CA LEU A 59 -12.26 -2.09 12.02
C LEU A 59 -11.40 -3.32 12.35
N GLN A 60 -11.44 -4.35 11.50
CA GLN A 60 -10.59 -5.52 11.68
C GLN A 60 -9.10 -5.18 11.54
N ALA A 61 -8.73 -4.27 10.63
CA ALA A 61 -7.35 -3.82 10.45
C ALA A 61 -6.82 -3.04 11.66
N ILE A 62 -7.66 -2.23 12.30
CA ILE A 62 -7.32 -1.56 13.57
C ILE A 62 -7.14 -2.61 14.67
N ALA A 63 -8.11 -3.51 14.85
CA ALA A 63 -8.14 -4.43 15.99
C ALA A 63 -7.14 -5.61 15.89
N ASN A 64 -6.85 -6.10 14.68
CA ASN A 64 -6.08 -7.34 14.47
C ASN A 64 -4.73 -7.13 13.79
N ASP A 65 -4.30 -5.87 13.64
CA ASP A 65 -3.15 -5.48 12.83
C ASP A 65 -3.34 -5.82 11.33
N TYR A 66 -2.50 -5.25 10.46
CA TYR A 66 -2.69 -5.32 9.01
C TYR A 66 -1.41 -5.62 8.25
N GLU A 67 -1.57 -6.09 7.02
CA GLU A 67 -0.50 -6.25 6.05
C GLU A 67 -0.91 -5.63 4.72
N PRO A 68 0.01 -4.94 4.02
CA PRO A 68 -0.30 -4.40 2.71
C PRO A 68 -0.53 -5.55 1.72
N ILE A 69 -1.59 -5.45 0.93
CA ILE A 69 -1.73 -6.20 -0.30
C ILE A 69 -0.57 -5.80 -1.19
N VAL A 70 0.26 -6.78 -1.53
CA VAL A 70 1.27 -6.60 -2.56
C VAL A 70 0.54 -6.54 -3.89
N ASP A 71 0.30 -5.32 -4.37
CA ASP A 71 -0.25 -5.10 -5.70
C ASP A 71 0.87 -5.26 -6.73
N ILE A 72 1.11 -6.51 -7.11
CA ILE A 72 2.12 -6.87 -8.11
C ILE A 72 1.80 -6.20 -9.45
N GLU A 73 0.52 -5.93 -9.74
CA GLU A 73 0.10 -5.34 -11.01
C GLU A 73 0.52 -3.85 -11.09
N GLU A 74 0.28 -3.05 -10.04
CA GLU A 74 0.72 -1.63 -10.00
C GLU A 74 2.25 -1.53 -10.05
N GLU A 75 2.99 -2.44 -9.38
CA GLU A 75 4.45 -2.48 -9.45
C GLU A 75 4.96 -2.86 -10.86
N VAL A 76 4.35 -3.84 -11.52
CA VAL A 76 4.72 -4.25 -12.88
C VAL A 76 4.34 -3.18 -13.91
N GLU A 77 3.22 -2.50 -13.76
CA GLU A 77 2.80 -1.37 -14.60
C GLU A 77 3.84 -0.24 -14.56
N GLN A 78 4.33 0.10 -13.37
CA GLN A 78 5.39 1.10 -13.20
C GLN A 78 6.67 0.67 -13.93
N MET A 79 7.10 -0.59 -13.74
CA MET A 79 8.30 -1.13 -14.40
C MET A 79 8.18 -1.12 -15.93
N LEU A 80 6.99 -1.44 -16.45
CA LEU A 80 6.69 -1.39 -17.88
C LEU A 80 6.75 0.06 -18.40
N THR A 81 6.14 0.99 -17.67
CA THR A 81 6.12 2.41 -18.03
C THR A 81 7.54 2.99 -18.06
N ASP A 82 8.34 2.71 -17.04
CA ASP A 82 9.74 3.13 -16.97
C ASP A 82 10.57 2.53 -18.12
N TRP A 83 10.33 1.27 -18.47
CA TRP A 83 10.98 0.60 -19.59
C TRP A 83 10.58 1.20 -20.95
N LEU A 84 9.29 1.49 -21.17
CA LEU A 84 8.81 2.11 -22.42
C LEU A 84 9.37 3.52 -22.63
N ASN A 85 9.67 4.23 -21.54
CA ASN A 85 10.21 5.58 -21.59
C ASN A 85 11.76 5.62 -21.68
N LYS A 86 12.44 4.48 -21.51
CA LYS A 86 13.90 4.42 -21.62
C LYS A 86 14.33 4.31 -23.09
N LYS A 87 15.46 4.92 -23.45
CA LYS A 87 16.13 4.60 -24.72
C LYS A 87 16.84 3.25 -24.60
N TYR A 88 16.82 2.46 -25.66
CA TYR A 88 17.63 1.25 -25.73
C TYR A 88 19.12 1.58 -25.54
N VAL A 89 19.77 0.82 -24.66
CA VAL A 89 21.20 0.97 -24.33
C VAL A 89 22.03 -0.03 -25.14
N ASP A 90 21.51 -1.24 -25.28
CA ASP A 90 22.07 -2.30 -26.13
C ASP A 90 21.18 -2.49 -27.38
N ASP A 91 21.35 -3.60 -28.11
CA ASP A 91 20.37 -3.98 -29.12
C ASP A 91 19.00 -4.26 -28.48
N GLU A 92 17.95 -3.89 -29.19
CA GLU A 92 16.56 -3.98 -28.73
C GLU A 92 16.21 -5.37 -28.18
N LYS A 93 16.70 -6.44 -28.82
CA LYS A 93 16.38 -7.82 -28.42
C LYS A 93 17.00 -8.18 -27.07
N THR A 94 18.22 -7.72 -26.82
CA THR A 94 18.91 -7.90 -25.52
C THR A 94 18.22 -7.09 -24.43
N ASP A 95 17.80 -5.86 -24.73
CA ASP A 95 17.13 -4.99 -23.76
C ASP A 95 15.73 -5.49 -23.36
N VAL A 96 14.97 -6.02 -24.33
CA VAL A 96 13.68 -6.70 -24.08
C VAL A 96 13.88 -7.93 -23.20
N LYS A 97 14.89 -8.76 -23.50
CA LYS A 97 15.18 -9.97 -22.71
C LYS A 97 15.60 -9.63 -21.29
N ASN A 98 16.38 -8.57 -21.11
CA ASN A 98 16.78 -8.08 -19.79
C ASN A 98 15.57 -7.60 -18.98
N PHE A 99 14.67 -6.83 -19.59
CA PHE A 99 13.43 -6.42 -18.93
C PHE A 99 12.55 -7.60 -18.53
N ALA A 100 12.33 -8.56 -19.43
CA ALA A 100 11.58 -9.77 -19.13
C ALA A 100 12.18 -10.54 -17.93
N ARG A 101 13.52 -10.61 -17.83
CA ARG A 101 14.21 -11.21 -16.68
C ARG A 101 13.95 -10.44 -15.38
N VAL A 102 14.01 -9.11 -15.42
CA VAL A 102 13.77 -8.25 -14.25
C VAL A 102 12.34 -8.43 -13.73
N VAL A 103 11.34 -8.33 -14.61
CA VAL A 103 9.92 -8.52 -14.25
C VAL A 103 9.67 -9.91 -13.69
N THR A 104 10.19 -10.95 -14.34
CA THR A 104 10.00 -12.35 -13.88
C THR A 104 10.61 -12.58 -12.49
N ASN A 105 11.79 -12.02 -12.23
CA ASN A 105 12.43 -12.15 -10.92
C ASN A 105 11.68 -11.37 -9.84
N HIS A 106 11.15 -10.19 -10.17
CA HIS A 106 10.33 -9.39 -9.26
C HIS A 106 9.07 -10.15 -8.83
N ILE A 107 8.34 -10.72 -9.80
CA ILE A 107 7.13 -11.52 -9.53
C ILE A 107 7.46 -12.73 -8.64
N LYS A 108 8.57 -13.45 -8.91
CA LYS A 108 9.00 -14.61 -8.11
C LYS A 108 9.38 -14.29 -6.67
N GLN A 109 9.73 -13.04 -6.36
CA GLN A 109 10.07 -12.63 -4.98
C GLN A 109 8.84 -12.24 -4.17
N LYS A 110 7.71 -11.99 -4.84
CA LYS A 110 6.47 -11.47 -4.25
C LYS A 110 5.34 -12.51 -4.17
N LEU A 111 5.49 -13.63 -4.90
CA LEU A 111 4.65 -14.84 -4.82
C LEU A 111 5.32 -15.89 -3.93
#